data_AF-H0VNZ7-F1
#
_entry.id   AF-H0VNZ7-F1
#
_cell.length_a   1.000
_cell.length_b   1.000
_cell.length_c   1.000
_cell.angle_alpha   90.00
_cell.angle_beta   90.00
_cell.angle_gamma   90.00
#
_symmetry.space_group_name_H-M   'P 1'
#
loop_
_entity.id
_entity.type
_entity.pdbx_description
1 polymer ?
#
loop_
_entity_poly.entity_id
_entity_poly.type
_entity_poly.pdbx_seq_one_letter_code
_entity_poly.pdbx_strand_id
1 'polypeptide(L)'
;MLSGTGELTGSGAEAGAAPSPTWKVFYSNEESGYLVLTIVISGHFFISQGQTLLEGFSLIGSKNWLKIVRRVDCLLFGTTIK
;
A
#
# COMPACT_ATOMS: atom_id res chain seq x y z
N MET A 1 26.10 19.85 27.84
CA MET A 1 26.03 18.42 28.19
C MET A 1 25.36 17.72 27.00
N LEU A 2 26.05 17.28 25.92
CA LEU A 2 26.94 16.09 25.81
C LEU A 2 26.35 14.92 26.63
N SER A 3 26.04 13.72 26.12
CA SER A 3 26.51 12.89 25.00
C SER A 3 25.50 11.70 24.91
N GLY A 4 25.34 10.88 23.86
CA GLY A 4 26.21 10.50 22.74
C GLY A 4 25.41 9.82 21.60
N THR A 5 25.90 9.85 20.35
CA THR A 5 27.00 9.02 19.77
C THR A 5 26.43 7.68 19.27
N GLY A 6 26.58 7.23 18.02
CA GLY A 6 27.28 7.69 16.83
C GLY A 6 26.63 7.03 15.59
N GLU A 7 26.54 7.68 14.45
CA GLU A 7 27.51 7.60 13.34
C GLU A 7 27.88 6.17 12.92
N LEU A 8 27.29 5.73 11.81
CA LEU A 8 27.86 4.73 10.91
C LEU A 8 27.68 5.25 9.48
N THR A 9 28.45 6.28 9.12
CA THR A 9 28.87 6.50 7.74
C THR A 9 30.02 5.56 7.44
N GLY A 10 29.69 4.37 6.93
CA GLY A 10 30.65 3.49 6.27
C GLY A 10 30.46 3.62 4.76
N SER A 11 31.20 4.52 4.13
CA SER A 11 31.34 4.58 2.67
C SER A 11 32.19 3.39 2.23
N GLY A 12 31.55 2.38 1.64
CA GLY A 12 32.17 1.34 0.84
C GLY A 12 31.35 1.23 -0.45
N ALA A 13 31.98 1.53 -1.58
CA ALA A 13 31.31 1.50 -2.88
C ALA A 13 30.82 0.07 -3.19
N GLU A 14 29.50 -0.12 -3.19
CA GLU A 14 28.86 -1.25 -3.85
C GLU A 14 28.08 -0.72 -5.05
N ALA A 15 28.45 -1.22 -6.24
CA ALA A 15 27.85 -0.87 -7.51
C ALA A 15 26.32 -0.94 -7.41
N GLY A 16 25.64 0.10 -7.92
CA GLY A 16 24.22 0.37 -7.73
C GLY A 16 23.33 -0.88 -7.81
N ALA A 17 23.00 -1.42 -6.65
CA ALA A 17 21.93 -2.38 -6.52
C ALA A 17 20.62 -1.63 -6.81
N ALA A 18 19.86 -2.09 -7.80
CA ALA A 18 18.53 -1.56 -8.05
C ALA A 18 17.73 -1.62 -6.74
N PRO A 19 16.99 -0.55 -6.38
CA PRO A 19 16.21 -0.54 -5.15
C PRO A 19 15.28 -1.75 -5.14
N SER A 20 15.37 -2.56 -4.09
CA SER A 20 14.45 -3.68 -3.88
C SER A 20 13.01 -3.15 -3.86
N PRO A 21 12.05 -3.82 -4.49
CA PRO A 21 10.66 -3.36 -4.46
C PRO A 21 10.16 -3.32 -3.02
N THR A 22 9.85 -2.12 -2.53
CA THR A 22 9.34 -1.87 -1.18
C THR A 22 7.86 -1.48 -1.22
N TRP A 23 7.10 -1.90 -0.20
CA TRP A 23 5.70 -1.52 -0.05
C TRP A 23 5.57 -0.15 0.61
N LYS A 24 4.70 0.70 0.04
CA LYS A 24 4.16 1.85 0.78
C LYS A 24 3.04 1.35 1.68
N VAL A 25 3.20 1.52 3.00
CA VAL A 25 2.27 0.96 3.99
C VAL A 25 1.50 2.08 4.68
N PHE A 26 0.18 1.87 4.82
CA PHE A 26 -0.72 2.74 5.58
C PHE A 26 -1.28 1.96 6.76
N TYR A 27 -1.43 2.62 7.91
CA TYR A 27 -1.98 2.03 9.12
C TYR A 27 -3.20 2.82 9.60
N SER A 28 -4.22 2.11 10.08
CA SER A 28 -5.34 2.73 10.79
C SER A 28 -4.87 3.28 12.13
N ASN A 29 -5.07 4.57 12.38
CA ASN A 29 -4.80 5.21 13.67
C ASN A 29 -5.64 6.49 13.81
N GLU A 30 -5.59 7.12 14.98
CA GLU A 30 -6.39 8.31 15.30
C GLU A 30 -5.92 9.58 14.55
N GLU A 31 -4.62 9.67 14.23
CA GLU A 31 -4.03 10.86 13.61
C GLU A 31 -4.31 10.91 12.10
N SER A 32 -4.04 9.81 11.38
CA SER A 32 -4.25 9.71 9.93
C SER A 32 -5.64 9.19 9.56
N GLY A 33 -6.41 8.70 10.53
CA GLY A 33 -7.71 8.08 10.32
C GLY A 33 -7.64 6.57 10.04
N TYR A 34 -8.81 5.94 10.14
CA TYR A 34 -8.99 4.49 9.95
C TYR A 34 -9.13 4.14 8.48
N LEU A 35 -8.50 3.04 8.08
CA LEU A 35 -8.67 2.43 6.76
C LEU A 35 -10.02 1.73 6.68
N VAL A 36 -10.78 2.05 5.65
CA VAL A 36 -12.10 1.46 5.38
C VAL A 36 -12.13 0.93 3.96
N LEU A 37 -12.50 -0.33 3.81
CA LEU A 37 -12.82 -0.94 2.53
C LEU A 37 -14.33 -0.91 2.34
N THR A 38 -14.78 -0.26 1.25
CA THR A 38 -16.21 -0.10 0.95
C THR A 38 -16.52 -0.71 -0.41
N ILE A 39 -17.60 -1.50 -0.47
CA ILE A 39 -18.21 -1.94 -1.72
C ILE A 39 -19.64 -1.40 -1.76
N VAL A 40 -19.94 -0.55 -2.74
CA VAL A 40 -21.28 0.03 -2.89
C VAL A 40 -22.14 -0.81 -3.84
N ILE A 41 -23.46 -0.61 -3.79
CA ILE A 41 -24.46 -1.39 -4.54
C ILE A 41 -24.21 -1.35 -6.05
N SER A 42 -23.68 -0.24 -6.57
CA SER A 42 -23.30 -0.12 -7.99
C SER A 42 -22.08 -0.97 -8.38
N GLY A 43 -21.51 -1.75 -7.46
CA GLY A 43 -20.34 -2.59 -7.71
C GLY A 43 -19.01 -1.85 -7.68
N HIS A 44 -18.96 -0.61 -7.20
CA HIS A 44 -17.69 0.09 -7.02
C HIS A 44 -17.02 -0.32 -5.71
N PHE A 45 -15.71 -0.45 -5.78
CA PHE A 45 -14.82 -0.80 -4.69
C PHE A 45 -13.95 0.40 -4.35
N PHE A 46 -13.81 0.69 -3.05
CA PHE A 46 -12.99 1.78 -2.55
C PHE A 46 -12.15 1.33 -1.34
N ILE A 47 -10.92 1.83 -1.26
CA ILE A 47 -10.15 1.87 -0.01
C ILE A 47 -9.95 3.35 0.30
N SER A 48 -10.41 3.78 1.47
CA SER A 48 -10.22 5.15 1.95
C SER A 48 -9.55 5.18 3.32
N GLN A 49 -8.91 6.30 3.62
CA GLN A 49 -8.39 6.63 4.94
C GLN A 49 -8.90 8.01 5.34
N GLY A 50 -9.78 8.06 6.35
CA GLY A 50 -10.48 9.30 6.69
C GLY A 50 -11.27 9.84 5.48
N GLN A 51 -10.95 11.06 5.04
CA GLN A 51 -11.55 11.69 3.86
C GLN A 51 -10.78 11.44 2.55
N THR A 52 -9.63 10.75 2.61
CA THR A 52 -8.78 10.50 1.45
C THR A 52 -9.11 9.17 0.79
N LEU A 53 -9.32 9.20 -0.53
CA LEU A 53 -9.44 7.98 -1.34
C LEU A 53 -8.04 7.47 -1.70
N LEU A 54 -7.73 6.23 -1.33
CA LEU A 54 -6.47 5.57 -1.67
C LEU A 54 -6.60 4.79 -2.98
N GLU A 55 -7.68 4.01 -3.11
CA GLU A 55 -7.95 3.20 -4.29
C GLU A 55 -9.45 3.25 -4.62
N GLY A 56 -9.79 3.28 -5.90
CA GLY A 56 -11.17 3.32 -6.35
C GLY A 56 -11.34 2.78 -7.77
N PHE A 57 -12.14 1.72 -7.93
CA PHE A 57 -12.43 1.13 -9.24
C PHE A 57 -13.75 0.38 -9.27
N SER A 58 -14.26 0.11 -10.47
CA SER A 58 -15.46 -0.71 -10.67
C SER A 58 -15.10 -2.20 -10.67
N LEU A 59 -15.85 -3.01 -9.92
CA LEU A 59 -15.75 -4.47 -10.00
C LEU A 59 -16.49 -5.03 -11.23
N ILE A 60 -17.37 -4.24 -11.84
CA ILE A 60 -18.13 -4.65 -13.02
C ILE A 60 -17.17 -4.84 -14.19
N GLY A 61 -17.22 -6.02 -14.81
CA GLY A 61 -16.35 -6.35 -15.94
C GLY A 61 -14.87 -6.52 -15.59
N SER A 62 -14.50 -6.59 -14.30
CA SER A 62 -13.10 -6.58 -13.86
C SER A 62 -12.31 -7.89 -14.08
N LYS A 63 -12.99 -8.98 -14.46
CA LYS A 63 -12.38 -10.32 -14.57
C LYS A 63 -11.16 -10.41 -15.49
N ASN A 64 -11.05 -9.54 -16.49
CA ASN A 64 -9.96 -9.51 -17.45
C ASN A 64 -8.73 -8.72 -16.98
N TRP A 65 -8.85 -7.83 -15.99
CA TRP A 65 -7.76 -6.95 -15.54
C TRP A 65 -7.50 -6.97 -14.03
N LEU A 66 -8.40 -7.52 -13.21
CA LEU A 66 -8.26 -7.61 -11.76
C LEU A 66 -8.17 -9.06 -11.30
N LYS A 67 -7.11 -9.37 -10.55
CA LYS A 67 -6.93 -10.64 -9.85
C LYS A 67 -6.87 -10.38 -8.35
N ILE A 68 -7.65 -11.14 -7.57
CA ILE A 68 -7.66 -11.03 -6.11
C ILE A 68 -7.29 -12.39 -5.54
N VAL A 69 -6.27 -12.42 -4.67
CA VAL A 69 -5.85 -13.63 -3.96
C VAL A 69 -6.03 -13.42 -2.48
N ARG A 70 -6.68 -14.37 -1.80
CA ARG A 70 -6.84 -14.36 -0.34
C ARG A 70 -5.80 -15.26 0.32
N ARG A 71 -5.18 -14.78 1.39
CA ARG A 71 -4.37 -15.59 2.30
C ARG A 71 -4.73 -15.25 3.74
N VAL A 72 -5.31 -16.21 4.45
CA VAL A 72 -5.83 -16.03 5.82
C VAL A 72 -6.85 -14.87 5.86
N ASP A 73 -6.47 -13.75 6.45
CA ASP A 73 -7.24 -12.52 6.65
C ASP A 73 -6.83 -11.40 5.67
N CYS A 74 -5.83 -11.65 4.82
CA CYS A 74 -5.31 -10.68 3.85
C CYS A 74 -5.85 -10.93 2.43
N LEU A 75 -6.05 -9.84 1.70
CA LEU A 75 -6.36 -9.84 0.26
C LEU A 75 -5.23 -9.12 -0.49
N LEU A 76 -4.69 -9.77 -1.52
CA LEU A 76 -3.75 -9.19 -2.47
C LEU A 76 -4.48 -8.88 -3.78
N PHE A 77 -4.45 -7.63 -4.20
CA PHE A 77 -5.04 -7.15 -5.44
C PHE A 77 -3.93 -6.94 -6.48
N GLY A 78 -4.03 -7.66 -7.59
CA GLY A 78 -3.17 -7.47 -8.76
C GLY A 78 -3.98 -6.90 -9.91
N THR A 79 -3.60 -5.72 -10.39
CA THR A 79 -4.21 -5.08 -11.55
C THR A 79 -3.30 -5.24 -12.77
N THR A 80 -3.90 -5.41 -13.93
CA THR A 80 -3.21 -5.39 -15.23
C THR A 80 -3.93 -4.38 -16.10
N ILE A 81 -3.60 -3.11 -15.88
CA ILE A 81 -4.13 -1.99 -16.65
C ILE A 81 -3.10 -1.70 -17.74
N LYS A 82 -3.56 -1.61 -18.99
CA LYS A 82 -2.74 -1.14 -20.11
C LYS A 82 -2.66 0.37 -20.13
#